data_AF-A0A914PVW1-F1
#
_entry.id   AF-A0A914PVW1-F1
#
_cell.length_a   1.000
_cell.length_b   1.000
_cell.length_c   1.000
_cell.angle_alpha   90.00
_cell.angle_beta   90.00
_cell.angle_gamma   90.00
#
_symmetry.space_group_name_H-M   'P 1'
#
loop_
_entity.id
_entity.type
_entity.pdbx_description
1 polymer ?
#
loop_
_entity_poly.entity_id
_entity_poly.type
_entity_poly.pdbx_seq_one_letter_code
_entity_poly.pdbx_strand_id
1 'polypeptide(L)'
;MLFKFLKYLCFCLILASLSASQYSDEFARRKFWPMTAVPYANDKRCTDLCFNSYEYYRTVEVNCDLMKNGSDTCAGAAIASNDDKAIILTFR
;
A
#
# COMPACT_ATOMS: atom_id res chain seq x y z
N MET A 1 23.23 32.46 24.30
CA MET A 1 22.41 32.14 23.10
C MET A 1 22.88 30.87 22.37
N LEU A 2 24.20 30.66 22.20
CA LEU A 2 24.77 29.51 21.50
C LEU A 2 24.33 28.12 22.02
N PHE A 3 24.31 27.92 23.35
CA PHE A 3 23.87 26.66 23.96
C PHE A 3 22.39 26.32 23.73
N LYS A 4 21.52 27.33 23.61
CA LYS A 4 20.11 27.11 23.24
C LYS A 4 20.01 26.67 21.78
N PHE A 5 20.78 27.32 20.90
CA PHE A 5 20.83 27.00 19.47
C PHE A 5 21.32 25.57 19.21
N LEU A 6 22.38 25.15 19.92
CA LEU A 6 22.92 23.79 19.82
C LEU A 6 21.91 22.72 20.28
N LYS A 7 21.11 23.03 21.32
CA LYS A 7 20.03 22.16 21.80
C LYS A 7 18.92 21.99 20.75
N TYR A 8 18.48 23.07 20.13
CA TYR A 8 17.46 23.03 19.07
C TYR A 8 17.97 22.31 17.82
N LEU A 9 19.23 22.52 17.44
CA LEU A 9 19.86 21.82 16.31
C LEU A 9 19.93 20.31 16.56
N CYS A 10 20.34 19.91 17.76
CA CYS A 10 20.41 18.50 18.14
C CYS A 10 19.01 17.86 18.18
N PHE A 11 18.01 18.57 18.69
CA PHE A 11 16.62 18.13 18.70
C PHE A 11 16.05 17.94 17.28
N CYS A 12 16.33 18.87 16.35
CA CYS A 12 15.94 18.73 14.94
C CYS A 12 16.59 17.50 14.27
N LEU A 13 17.87 17.23 14.54
CA LEU A 13 18.57 16.09 13.96
C LEU A 13 18.01 14.74 14.46
N ILE A 14 17.59 14.66 15.71
CA ILE A 14 16.96 13.45 16.29
C ILE A 14 15.54 13.24 15.71
N LEU A 15 14.80 14.32 15.48
CA LEU A 15 13.50 14.26 14.80
C LEU A 15 13.65 13.80 13.35
N ALA A 16 14.64 14.31 12.63
CA ALA A 16 14.88 13.95 11.23
C ALA A 16 15.24 12.47 11.05
N SER A 17 16.03 11.89 11.96
CA SER A 17 16.38 10.47 11.90
C SER A 17 15.20 9.53 12.22
N LEU A 18 14.26 9.97 13.05
CA LEU A 18 13.05 9.21 13.37
C LEU A 18 12.02 9.22 12.23
N SER A 19 12.04 10.27 11.39
CA SER A 19 11.16 10.41 10.23
C SER A 19 11.64 9.72 8.95
N ALA A 20 12.80 9.05 8.97
CA ALA A 20 13.25 8.28 7.81
C ALA A 20 12.40 7.02 7.68
N SER A 21 11.54 6.96 6.65
CA SER A 21 10.78 5.74 6.35
C SER A 21 11.76 4.61 6.03
N GLN A 22 11.80 3.58 6.86
CA GLN A 22 12.56 2.38 6.56
C GLN A 22 11.71 1.45 5.71
N TYR A 23 12.29 1.03 4.58
CA TYR A 23 11.74 -0.05 3.79
C TYR A 23 11.73 -1.35 4.62
N SER A 24 10.63 -2.08 4.57
CA SER A 24 10.47 -3.39 5.21
C SER A 24 10.29 -4.47 4.17
N ASP A 25 11.29 -5.35 4.07
CA ASP A 25 11.30 -6.47 3.13
C ASP A 25 10.19 -7.49 3.46
N GLU A 26 9.89 -7.66 4.76
CA GLU A 26 8.78 -8.47 5.23
C GLU A 26 7.44 -7.91 4.74
N PHE A 27 7.21 -6.60 4.91
CA PHE A 27 5.98 -5.96 4.48
C PHE A 27 5.80 -6.04 2.96
N ALA A 28 6.87 -5.76 2.20
CA ALA A 28 6.85 -5.86 0.74
C ALA A 28 6.48 -7.27 0.27
N ARG A 29 7.12 -8.31 0.83
CA ARG A 29 6.94 -9.71 0.39
C ARG A 29 5.68 -10.37 0.91
N ARG A 30 5.21 -10.02 2.10
CA ARG A 30 4.06 -10.70 2.75
C ARG A 30 2.75 -9.96 2.59
N LYS A 31 2.78 -8.66 2.27
CA LYS A 31 1.58 -7.83 2.07
C LYS A 31 1.46 -7.36 0.63
N PHE A 32 2.41 -6.55 0.15
CA PHE A 32 2.30 -5.92 -1.17
C PHE A 32 2.35 -6.94 -2.32
N TRP A 33 3.27 -7.89 -2.27
CA TRP A 33 3.41 -8.89 -3.33
C TRP A 33 2.14 -9.75 -3.50
N PRO A 34 1.57 -10.38 -2.45
CA PRO A 34 0.30 -11.11 -2.58
C PRO A 34 -0.88 -10.25 -3.03
N MET A 35 -0.90 -8.95 -2.69
CA MET A 35 -1.99 -8.06 -3.09
C MET A 35 -2.07 -7.82 -4.58
N THR A 36 -0.99 -8.06 -5.33
CA THR A 36 -1.03 -8.01 -6.79
C THR A 36 -1.94 -9.07 -7.40
N ALA A 37 -2.23 -10.16 -6.68
CA ALA A 37 -3.11 -11.22 -7.15
C ALA A 37 -4.62 -10.91 -6.98
N VAL A 38 -4.97 -9.96 -6.12
CA VAL A 38 -6.38 -9.64 -5.81
C VAL A 38 -7.17 -9.24 -7.07
N PRO A 39 -6.68 -8.31 -7.93
CA PRO A 39 -7.41 -7.93 -9.13
C PRO A 39 -7.51 -9.06 -10.17
N TYR A 40 -6.64 -10.07 -10.13
CA TYR A 40 -6.73 -11.24 -10.99
C TYR A 40 -7.79 -12.23 -10.52
N ALA A 41 -7.91 -12.43 -9.20
CA ALA A 41 -8.87 -13.37 -8.62
C ALA A 41 -10.31 -12.81 -8.60
N ASN A 42 -10.44 -11.48 -8.55
CA ASN A 42 -11.71 -10.79 -8.32
C ASN A 42 -12.46 -11.30 -7.06
N ASP A 43 -11.69 -11.63 -6.03
CA ASP A 43 -12.14 -12.22 -4.76
C ASP A 43 -11.24 -11.69 -3.62
N LYS A 44 -11.84 -11.46 -2.44
CA LYS A 44 -11.15 -11.04 -1.22
C LYS A 44 -10.30 -12.13 -0.59
N ARG A 45 -10.40 -13.39 -1.04
CA ARG A 45 -9.68 -14.54 -0.45
C ARG A 45 -8.17 -14.34 -0.36
N CYS A 46 -7.57 -13.66 -1.33
CA CYS A 46 -6.14 -13.30 -1.27
C CYS A 46 -5.85 -12.27 -0.17
N THR A 47 -6.80 -11.38 0.13
CA THR A 47 -6.72 -10.42 1.24
C THR A 47 -6.89 -11.10 2.59
N ASP A 48 -7.82 -12.07 2.71
CA ASP A 48 -8.05 -12.86 3.92
C ASP A 48 -6.79 -13.60 4.42
N LEU A 49 -5.88 -13.96 3.50
CA LEU A 49 -4.63 -14.65 3.84
C LEU A 49 -3.51 -13.71 4.31
N CYS A 50 -3.64 -12.41 4.06
CA CYS A 50 -2.57 -11.44 4.28
C CYS A 50 -2.84 -10.45 5.40
N PHE A 51 -4.11 -10.19 5.74
CA PHE A 51 -4.49 -9.17 6.72
C PHE A 51 -5.44 -9.73 7.76
N ASN A 52 -5.24 -9.34 9.02
CA ASN A 52 -6.09 -9.76 10.12
C ASN A 52 -7.23 -8.75 10.35
N SER A 53 -6.92 -7.46 10.36
CA SER A 53 -7.91 -6.38 10.46
C SER A 53 -7.90 -5.50 9.20
N TYR A 54 -8.90 -5.69 8.35
CA TYR A 54 -9.03 -4.95 7.11
C TYR A 54 -10.48 -4.75 6.67
N GLU A 55 -10.69 -3.76 5.80
CA GLU A 55 -11.93 -3.53 5.08
C GLU A 55 -11.69 -3.71 3.57
N TYR A 56 -12.44 -4.61 2.94
CA TYR A 56 -12.44 -4.78 1.48
C TYR A 56 -13.52 -3.88 0.88
N TYR A 57 -13.13 -2.89 0.08
CA TYR A 57 -14.13 -2.01 -0.54
C TYR A 57 -14.78 -2.66 -1.75
N ARG A 58 -14.02 -2.80 -2.83
CA ARG A 58 -14.47 -3.46 -4.07
C ARG A 58 -13.30 -3.75 -5.00
N THR A 59 -13.50 -4.74 -5.86
CA THR A 59 -12.77 -4.87 -7.12
C THR A 59 -13.54 -4.15 -8.22
N VAL A 60 -12.84 -3.50 -9.12
CA VAL A 60 -13.38 -2.92 -10.35
C VAL A 60 -12.66 -3.56 -11.51
N GLU A 61 -13.40 -3.97 -12.53
CA GLU A 61 -12.86 -4.43 -13.80
C GLU A 61 -13.56 -3.66 -14.92
N VAL A 62 -12.79 -3.09 -15.83
CA VAL A 62 -13.29 -2.29 -16.96
C VAL A 62 -12.61 -2.73 -18.24
N ASN A 63 -13.30 -2.64 -19.37
CA ASN A 63 -12.65 -2.75 -20.67
C ASN A 63 -11.70 -1.54 -20.83
N CYS A 64 -10.43 -1.80 -21.13
CA CYS A 64 -9.44 -0.75 -21.35
C CYS A 64 -8.75 -0.82 -22.71
N ASP A 65 -9.09 -1.80 -23.55
CA ASP A 65 -8.70 -1.78 -24.95
C ASP A 65 -9.74 -1.01 -25.78
N LEU A 66 -9.35 0.20 -26.18
CA LEU A 66 -10.18 1.10 -26.97
C LEU A 66 -10.26 0.68 -28.46
N MET A 67 -9.52 -0.35 -28.88
CA MET A 67 -9.57 -0.86 -30.25
C MET A 67 -10.80 -1.76 -30.46
N LYS A 68 -11.35 -1.72 -31.69
CA LYS A 68 -12.62 -2.39 -32.06
C LYS A 68 -12.71 -3.89 -31.78
N ASN A 69 -11.59 -4.56 -31.53
CA ASN A 69 -11.51 -6.01 -31.26
C ASN A 69 -10.83 -6.32 -29.92
N GLY A 70 -10.72 -5.33 -29.05
CA GLY A 70 -10.01 -5.44 -27.79
C GLY A 70 -10.79 -6.12 -26.70
N SER A 71 -10.24 -7.22 -26.18
CA SER A 71 -10.78 -7.93 -25.01
C SER A 71 -10.02 -7.64 -23.72
N ASP A 72 -9.01 -6.77 -23.75
CA ASP A 72 -8.21 -6.50 -22.55
C ASP A 72 -9.04 -5.71 -21.54
N THR A 73 -8.99 -6.19 -20.31
CA THR A 73 -9.64 -5.56 -19.17
C THR A 73 -8.60 -5.12 -18.16
N CYS A 74 -8.81 -3.92 -17.62
CA CYS A 74 -8.02 -3.37 -16.55
C CYS A 74 -8.78 -3.59 -15.26
N ALA A 75 -8.10 -4.12 -14.25
CA ALA A 75 -8.72 -4.43 -12.97
C ALA A 75 -7.98 -3.77 -11.83
N GLY A 76 -8.70 -3.42 -10.76
CA GLY A 76 -8.08 -2.91 -9.55
C GLY A 76 -8.96 -3.13 -8.33
N ALA A 77 -8.35 -3.15 -7.16
CA ALA A 77 -9.04 -3.29 -5.89
C ALA A 77 -8.52 -2.27 -4.86
N ALA A 78 -9.42 -1.86 -3.97
CA ALA A 78 -9.13 -0.98 -2.85
C ALA A 78 -9.38 -1.69 -1.52
N ILE A 79 -8.40 -1.64 -0.63
CA ILE A 79 -8.41 -2.30 0.67
C ILE A 79 -7.90 -1.31 1.73
N ALA A 80 -8.60 -1.18 2.86
CA ALA A 80 -8.06 -0.50 4.03
C ALA A 80 -7.49 -1.54 5.00
N SER A 81 -6.17 -1.51 5.23
CA SER A 81 -5.54 -2.28 6.31
C SER A 81 -5.46 -1.41 7.56
N ASN A 82 -6.23 -1.79 8.60
CA ASN A 82 -6.24 -1.07 9.87
C ASN A 82 -4.94 -1.33 10.65
N ASP A 83 -4.43 -2.55 10.58
CA ASP A 83 -3.19 -2.96 11.25
C ASP A 83 -1.99 -2.18 10.71
N ASP A 84 -1.93 -2.00 9.39
CA ASP A 84 -0.83 -1.32 8.71
C ASP A 84 -1.08 0.20 8.56
N LYS A 85 -2.25 0.70 9.01
CA LYS A 85 -2.69 2.10 8.89
C LYS A 85 -2.57 2.62 7.46
N ALA A 86 -3.00 1.80 6.50
CA ALA A 86 -2.78 2.06 5.09
C ALA A 86 -4.02 1.78 4.24
N ILE A 87 -4.20 2.58 3.20
CA ILE A 87 -5.10 2.27 2.08
C ILE A 87 -4.23 1.71 0.96
N ILE A 88 -4.55 0.49 0.54
CA ILE A 88 -3.83 -0.25 -0.48
C ILE A 88 -4.67 -0.22 -1.75
N LEU A 89 -4.06 0.28 -2.82
CA LEU A 89 -4.59 0.24 -4.17
C LEU A 89 -3.74 -0.74 -4.98
N THR A 90 -4.37 -1.76 -5.53
CA THR A 90 -3.70 -2.79 -6.34
C THR A 90 -4.36 -2.87 -7.70
N PHE A 91 -3.55 -3.09 -8.73
CA PHE A 91 -3.95 -3.02 -10.13
C PHE A 91 -3.40 -4.21 -10.91
N ARG A 92 -4.18 -4.64 -11.91
CA ARG A 92 -3.78 -5.54 -12.98
C ARG A 92 -3.94 -4.81 -14.30
#